data_AF-A0A2R5EWG8-F1
#
_entry.id   AF-A0A2R5EWG8-F1
#
_cell.length_a   1.000
_cell.length_b   1.000
_cell.length_c   1.000
_cell.angle_alpha   90.00
_cell.angle_beta   90.00
_cell.angle_gamma   90.00
#
_symmetry.space_group_name_H-M   'P 1'
#
loop_
_entity.id
_entity.type
_entity.pdbx_description
1 polymer ?
#
loop_
_entity_poly.entity_id
_entity_poly.type
_entity_poly.pdbx_seq_one_letter_code
_entity_poly.pdbx_strand_id
1 'polypeptide(L)'
;MDEWQSFWEQIPGQDYREDFTPERVDVNLAMPRTNVRHERLGLALAADLRQIEQSHVAIGFILTLREKLDKTMDQLMHCGADRKRRIRLQRKIKMMTADFRSFHQSLDSYRS
;
A
#
# COMPACT_ATOMS: atom_id res chain seq x y z
N MET A 1 -15.52 0.22 2.21
CA MET A 1 -14.30 0.56 1.42
C MET A 1 -14.46 1.92 0.76
N ASP A 2 -15.69 2.30 0.49
CA ASP A 2 -16.09 3.40 -0.37
C ASP A 2 -15.59 4.77 0.11
N GLU A 3 -15.63 5.07 1.41
CA GLU A 3 -15.15 6.36 1.93
C GLU A 3 -13.64 6.59 1.73
N TRP A 4 -12.83 5.54 1.84
CA TRP A 4 -11.39 5.59 1.60
C TRP A 4 -11.11 5.84 0.13
N GLN A 5 -11.84 5.14 -0.75
CA GLN A 5 -11.73 5.30 -2.19
C GLN A 5 -12.16 6.72 -2.62
N SER A 6 -13.31 7.21 -2.13
CA SER A 6 -13.83 8.55 -2.42
C SER A 6 -12.95 9.68 -1.87
N PHE A 7 -12.25 9.46 -0.75
CA PHE A 7 -11.25 10.42 -0.28
C PHE A 7 -10.12 10.56 -1.31
N TRP A 8 -9.53 9.44 -1.75
CA TRP A 8 -8.41 9.43 -2.68
C TRP A 8 -8.78 9.85 -4.10
N GLU A 9 -10.03 9.68 -4.53
CA GLU A 9 -10.55 10.18 -5.82
C GLU A 9 -10.46 11.72 -5.96
N GLN A 10 -10.43 12.47 -4.85
CA GLN A 10 -10.28 13.93 -4.88
C GLN A 10 -8.82 14.37 -5.00
N ILE A 11 -7.85 13.46 -4.85
CA ILE A 11 -6.43 13.79 -4.89
C ILE A 11 -5.92 13.57 -6.31
N PRO A 12 -5.56 14.64 -7.06
CA PRO A 12 -5.01 14.50 -8.41
C PRO A 12 -3.70 13.71 -8.39
N GLY A 13 -3.45 12.92 -9.44
CA GLY A 13 -2.16 12.22 -9.64
C GLY A 13 -2.04 10.81 -9.04
N GLN A 14 -3.14 10.18 -8.63
CA GLN A 14 -3.18 8.77 -8.21
C GLN A 14 -2.90 7.81 -9.38
N ASP A 15 -3.33 8.15 -10.60
CA ASP A 15 -2.88 7.46 -11.81
C ASP A 15 -1.47 7.93 -12.14
N TYR A 16 -0.52 7.03 -11.87
CA TYR A 16 0.91 7.15 -12.13
C TYR A 16 1.21 7.88 -13.46
N ARG A 17 1.62 9.16 -13.39
CA ARG A 17 2.17 10.01 -14.50
C ARG A 17 1.19 10.74 -15.43
N GLU A 18 0.40 11.65 -14.88
CA GLU A 18 0.18 12.92 -15.57
C GLU A 18 0.87 14.00 -14.73
N ASP A 19 1.85 14.70 -15.32
CA ASP A 19 2.72 15.72 -14.69
C ASP A 19 1.96 17.00 -14.28
N PHE A 20 0.74 16.86 -13.76
CA PHE A 20 -0.05 17.97 -13.27
C PHE A 20 -0.45 17.72 -11.82
N THR A 21 0.50 17.97 -10.92
CA THR A 21 0.16 18.28 -9.53
C THR A 21 -0.19 19.77 -9.49
N PRO A 22 -1.46 20.17 -9.33
CA PRO A 22 -1.82 21.57 -9.25
C PRO A 22 -1.21 22.22 -8.00
N GLU A 23 -0.92 23.51 -8.08
CA GLU A 23 -0.32 24.29 -6.97
C GLU A 23 -1.20 24.27 -5.71
N ARG A 24 -2.51 24.07 -5.88
CA ARG A 24 -3.49 23.91 -4.81
C ARG A 24 -4.50 22.82 -5.17
N VAL A 25 -4.85 22.03 -4.16
CA VAL A 25 -5.91 21.01 -4.23
C VAL A 25 -6.91 21.33 -3.13
N ASP A 26 -8.15 21.61 -3.50
CA ASP A 26 -9.25 21.78 -2.55
C ASP A 26 -9.82 20.41 -2.18
N VAL A 27 -9.43 19.92 -0.99
CA VAL A 27 -9.91 18.65 -0.45
C VAL A 27 -11.19 18.91 0.34
N ASN A 28 -12.33 18.57 -0.24
CA ASN A 28 -13.65 18.89 0.32
C ASN A 28 -14.16 17.83 1.31
N LEU A 29 -13.70 16.57 1.18
CA LEU A 29 -13.91 15.56 2.21
C LEU A 29 -12.70 15.53 3.12
N ALA A 30 -12.88 15.93 4.38
CA ALA A 30 -11.93 15.57 5.42
C ALA A 30 -11.78 14.04 5.41
N MET A 31 -10.54 13.54 5.47
CA MET A 31 -10.32 12.11 5.66
C MET A 31 -11.16 11.71 6.87
N PRO A 32 -12.14 10.79 6.73
CA PRO A 32 -12.94 10.35 7.85
C PRO A 32 -11.96 9.97 8.95
N ARG A 33 -12.18 10.45 10.19
CA ARG A 33 -11.34 10.09 11.34
C ARG A 33 -11.03 8.60 11.20
N THR A 34 -9.74 8.30 10.97
CA THR A 34 -9.30 7.00 10.50
C THR A 34 -10.06 5.94 11.27
N ASN A 35 -10.81 5.10 10.57
CA ASN A 35 -11.45 3.96 11.20
C ASN A 35 -10.38 3.29 12.07
N VAL A 36 -10.65 3.08 13.36
CA VAL A 36 -9.64 2.54 14.32
C VAL A 36 -8.94 1.30 13.75
N ARG A 37 -9.65 0.56 12.89
CA ARG A 37 -9.10 -0.56 12.14
C ARG A 37 -8.00 -0.18 11.12
N HIS A 38 -8.19 0.89 10.35
CA HIS A 38 -7.18 1.42 9.40
C HIS A 38 -5.97 2.00 10.14
N GLU A 39 -6.20 2.72 11.23
CA GLU A 39 -5.12 3.25 12.07
C GLU A 39 -4.26 2.09 12.61
N ARG A 40 -4.91 1.03 13.11
CA ARG A 40 -4.22 -0.18 13.59
C ARG A 40 -3.36 -0.84 12.50
N LEU A 41 -3.86 -0.91 11.27
CA LEU A 41 -3.09 -1.42 10.13
C LEU A 41 -1.86 -0.55 9.84
N GLY A 42 -2.02 0.78 9.85
CA GLY A 42 -0.93 1.72 9.66
C GLY A 42 0.15 1.61 10.73
N LEU A 43 -0.26 1.53 12.01
CA LEU A 43 0.65 1.33 13.14
C LEU A 43 1.39 0.00 13.07
N ALA A 44 0.70 -1.08 12.68
CA ALA A 44 1.31 -2.39 12.52
C ALA A 44 2.36 -2.41 11.39
N LEU A 45 2.04 -1.78 10.24
CA LEU A 45 2.99 -1.62 9.14
C LEU A 45 4.20 -0.78 9.55
N ALA A 46 4.00 0.34 10.26
CA ALA A 46 5.08 1.18 10.74
C ALA A 46 5.98 0.48 11.76
N ALA A 47 5.43 -0.44 12.56
CA ALA A 47 6.22 -1.29 13.46
C ALA A 47 7.12 -2.25 12.67
N ASP A 48 6.56 -2.94 11.66
CA ASP A 48 7.33 -3.87 10.83
C ASP A 48 8.43 -3.14 10.02
N LEU A 49 8.13 -1.96 9.47
CA LEU A 49 9.12 -1.16 8.73
C LEU A 49 10.28 -0.71 9.63
N ARG A 50 10.02 -0.31 10.88
CA ARG A 50 11.07 0.00 11.86
C ARG A 50 11.93 -1.20 12.18
N GLN A 51 11.34 -2.38 12.31
CA GLN A 51 12.09 -3.61 12.54
C GLN A 51 12.99 -3.96 11.34
N ILE A 52 12.48 -3.75 10.12
CA ILE A 52 13.23 -3.99 8.88
C ILE A 52 14.38 -3.00 8.73
N GLU A 53 14.17 -1.73 9.06
CA GLU A 53 15.22 -0.72 9.06
C GLU A 53 16.37 -1.12 10.01
N GLN A 54 16.02 -1.69 11.17
CA GLN A 54 17.01 -2.14 12.17
C GLN A 54 17.72 -3.44 11.76
N SER A 55 17.08 -4.33 11.00
CA SER A 55 17.64 -5.63 10.62
C SER A 55 18.41 -5.61 9.29
N HIS A 56 18.10 -4.67 8.39
CA HIS A 56 18.75 -4.56 7.09
C HIS A 56 19.81 -3.47 7.06
N VAL A 57 21.06 -3.89 6.84
CA VAL A 57 22.24 -3.00 6.77
C VAL A 57 22.31 -2.23 5.43
N ALA A 58 21.56 -2.67 4.41
CA ALA A 58 21.61 -2.06 3.09
C ALA A 58 20.82 -0.74 3.03
N ILE A 59 21.54 0.36 2.86
CA ILE A 59 20.96 1.69 2.61
C ILE A 59 20.01 1.60 1.41
N GLY A 60 18.79 2.14 1.56
CA GLY A 60 17.79 2.15 0.49
C GLY A 60 17.03 0.83 0.32
N PHE A 61 17.18 -0.14 1.21
CA PHE A 61 16.38 -1.38 1.17
C PHE A 61 14.87 -1.10 1.18
N ILE A 62 14.40 -0.24 2.08
CA ILE A 62 12.98 0.13 2.19
C ILE A 62 12.48 0.82 0.91
N LEU A 63 13.29 1.72 0.32
CA LEU A 63 12.96 2.38 -0.95
C LEU A 63 12.84 1.36 -2.08
N THR A 64 13.81 0.45 -2.18
CA THR A 64 13.81 -0.62 -3.19
C THR A 64 12.60 -1.56 -3.01
N LEU A 65 12.26 -1.88 -1.75
CA LEU A 65 11.11 -2.72 -1.43
C LEU A 65 9.80 -2.04 -1.84
N ARG A 66 9.66 -0.73 -1.52
CA ARG A 66 8.53 0.10 -1.93
C ARG A 66 8.38 0.08 -3.46
N GLU A 67 9.42 0.44 -4.20
CA GLU A 67 9.36 0.48 -5.67
C GLU A 67 8.97 -0.87 -6.28
N LYS A 68 9.50 -1.98 -5.72
CA LYS A 68 9.15 -3.32 -6.17
C LYS A 68 7.70 -3.69 -5.85
N LEU A 69 7.19 -3.27 -4.70
CA LEU A 69 5.80 -3.47 -4.30
C LEU A 69 4.87 -2.67 -5.21
N ASP A 70 5.09 -1.37 -5.37
CA ASP A 70 4.32 -0.46 -6.23
C ASP A 70 4.22 -1.05 -7.65
N LYS A 71 5.35 -1.35 -8.29
CA LYS A 71 5.38 -1.95 -9.64
C LYS A 71 4.65 -3.30 -9.72
N THR A 72 4.70 -4.11 -8.68
CA THR A 72 4.01 -5.43 -8.68
C THR A 72 2.51 -5.25 -8.47
N MET A 73 2.08 -4.27 -7.68
CA MET A 73 0.68 -3.91 -7.50
C MET A 73 0.12 -3.33 -8.80
N ASP A 74 0.84 -2.44 -9.48
CA ASP A 74 0.44 -1.92 -10.80
C ASP A 74 0.22 -3.06 -11.79
N GLN A 75 1.18 -3.98 -11.88
CA GLN A 75 1.04 -5.16 -12.74
C GLN A 75 -0.15 -6.04 -12.38
N LEU A 76 -0.53 -6.10 -11.10
CA LEU A 76 -1.66 -6.88 -10.61
C LEU A 76 -2.99 -6.20 -10.98
N MET A 77 -3.08 -4.87 -10.82
CA MET A 77 -4.25 -4.08 -11.19
C MET A 77 -4.51 -4.16 -12.70
N HIS A 78 -3.44 -4.14 -13.51
CA HIS A 78 -3.52 -4.17 -14.98
C HIS A 78 -3.38 -5.59 -15.56
N CYS A 79 -3.54 -6.64 -14.75
CA CYS A 79 -3.32 -8.03 -15.17
C CYS A 79 -4.41 -8.58 -16.11
N GLY A 80 -5.55 -7.89 -16.26
CA GLY A 80 -6.69 -8.35 -17.04
C GLY A 80 -7.20 -9.73 -16.58
N ALA A 81 -7.63 -10.56 -17.54
CA ALA A 81 -8.19 -11.90 -17.28
C ALA A 81 -7.14 -13.02 -17.10
N ASP A 82 -5.83 -12.72 -17.16
CA ASP A 82 -4.79 -13.75 -17.00
C ASP A 82 -4.68 -14.22 -15.54
N ARG A 83 -5.42 -15.28 -15.23
CA ARG A 83 -5.44 -15.90 -13.90
C ARG A 83 -4.07 -16.40 -13.45
N LYS A 84 -3.25 -16.95 -14.36
CA LYS A 84 -1.93 -17.51 -14.01
C LYS A 84 -0.99 -16.38 -13.60
N ARG A 85 -0.98 -15.28 -14.36
CA ARG A 85 -0.21 -14.08 -14.04
C ARG A 85 -0.68 -13.45 -12.73
N ARG A 86 -1.99 -13.34 -12.51
CA ARG A 86 -2.57 -12.83 -11.26
C ARG A 86 -2.08 -13.59 -10.03
N ILE A 87 -2.13 -14.92 -10.06
CA ILE A 87 -1.65 -15.77 -8.95
C ILE A 87 -0.15 -15.58 -8.71
N ARG A 88 0.66 -15.47 -9.78
CA ARG A 88 2.11 -15.23 -9.66
C ARG A 88 2.40 -13.88 -8.99
N LEU A 89 1.70 -12.83 -9.38
CA LEU A 89 1.87 -11.49 -8.81
C LEU A 89 1.44 -11.45 -7.34
N GLN A 90 0.32 -12.08 -6.99
CA GLN A 90 -0.11 -12.21 -5.58
C GLN A 90 0.92 -12.95 -4.72
N ARG A 91 1.50 -14.06 -5.22
CA ARG A 91 2.58 -14.77 -4.53
C ARG A 91 3.81 -13.90 -4.37
N LYS A 92 4.16 -13.10 -5.38
CA LYS A 92 5.29 -12.18 -5.33
C LYS A 92 5.10 -11.10 -4.25
N ILE A 93 3.91 -10.51 -4.17
CA ILE A 93 3.56 -9.56 -3.09
C ILE A 93 3.70 -10.27 -1.73
N LYS A 94 3.11 -11.46 -1.57
CA LYS A 94 3.19 -12.22 -0.32
C LYS A 94 4.63 -12.48 0.12
N MET A 95 5.52 -12.84 -0.81
CA MET A 95 6.95 -13.03 -0.52
C MET A 95 7.64 -11.73 -0.10
N MET A 96 7.38 -10.61 -0.79
CA MET A 96 8.00 -9.32 -0.45
C MET A 96 7.53 -8.78 0.90
N THR A 97 6.30 -9.11 1.30
CA THR A 97 5.73 -8.72 2.59
C THR A 97 5.89 -9.81 3.67
N ALA A 98 6.68 -10.86 3.44
CA ALA A 98 6.73 -12.01 4.35
C ALA A 98 7.17 -11.64 5.77
N ASP A 99 8.05 -10.64 5.89
CA ASP A 99 8.54 -10.16 7.18
C ASP A 99 7.59 -9.19 7.88
N PHE A 100 6.48 -8.79 7.23
CA PHE A 100 5.49 -7.86 7.78
C PHE A 100 4.51 -8.60 8.70
N ARG A 101 5.06 -9.21 9.76
CA ARG A 101 4.31 -10.09 10.67
C ARG A 101 3.20 -9.35 11.40
N SER A 102 3.49 -8.18 11.96
CA SER A 102 2.49 -7.41 12.72
C SER A 102 1.36 -6.95 11.80
N PHE A 103 1.71 -6.50 10.59
CA PHE A 103 0.75 -6.08 9.59
C PHE A 103 -0.14 -7.24 9.14
N HIS A 104 0.42 -8.42 8.84
CA HIS A 104 -0.40 -9.59 8.44
C HIS A 104 -1.38 -10.00 9.54
N GLN A 105 -0.95 -10.02 10.81
CA GLN A 105 -1.84 -10.30 11.94
C GLN A 105 -2.97 -9.27 12.07
N SER A 106 -2.64 -7.98 11.92
CA SER A 106 -3.64 -6.91 11.94
C SER A 106 -4.59 -7.00 10.74
N LEU A 107 -4.10 -7.44 9.58
CA LEU A 107 -4.88 -7.58 8.36
C LEU A 107 -5.87 -8.75 8.44
N ASP A 108 -5.47 -9.87 9.04
CA ASP A 108 -6.36 -11.00 9.29
C ASP A 108 -7.47 -10.62 10.29
N SER A 109 -7.12 -9.84 11.32
CA SER A 109 -8.08 -9.28 12.27
C SER A 109 -9.04 -8.27 11.62
N TYR A 110 -8.59 -7.53 10.61
CA TYR A 110 -9.41 -6.57 9.87
C TYR A 110 -10.43 -7.24 8.95
N ARG A 111 -10.05 -8.40 8.37
CA ARG A 111 -10.86 -9.17 7.42
C ARG A 111 -11.90 -10.08 8.08
N SER A 112 -11.74 -10.35 9.38
CA SER A 112 -12.69 -11.09 10.22
C SER A 112 -13.88 -10.21 10.61
#